data_AF-A0A7C1PFN1-F1
#
_entry.id   AF-A0A7C1PFN1-F1
#
_cell.length_a   1.000
_cell.length_b   1.000
_cell.length_c   1.000
_cell.angle_alpha   90.00
_cell.angle_beta   90.00
_cell.angle_gamma   90.00
#
_symmetry.space_group_name_H-M   'P 1'
#
loop_
_entity.id
_entity.type
_entity.pdbx_description
1 polymer ?
#
loop_
_entity_poly.entity_id
_entity_poly.type
_entity_poly.pdbx_seq_one_letter_code
_entity_poly.pdbx_strand_id
1 'polypeptide(L)'
;MERLLSIDRRYIFVFVALAVTIPLLIKFDLPVPVTKEVKGIYNKIDSLPEGAHVLIAFDFDPASKEELLPMALALLHHCFRKNVKVVGMTLNPGGTGLANSAITDTGKQYEKIQGEDYVFLGYKTGVELVMINMGENIYSAFPKDF
;
A
#
# COMPACT_ATOMS: atom_id res chain seq x y z
N MET A 1 30.78 23.67 -20.19
CA MET A 1 30.45 22.22 -20.14
C MET A 1 31.71 21.35 -20.03
N GLU A 2 32.83 21.72 -20.66
CA GLU A 2 34.12 20.97 -20.59
C GLU A 2 34.74 20.86 -19.18
N ARG A 3 34.59 21.86 -18.31
CA ARG A 3 35.15 21.81 -16.93
C ARG A 3 34.56 20.71 -16.05
N LEU A 4 33.29 20.33 -16.25
CA LEU A 4 32.65 19.23 -15.52
C LEU A 4 33.17 17.86 -16.00
N LEU A 5 33.58 17.75 -17.27
CA LEU A 5 34.15 16.53 -17.84
C LEU A 5 35.63 16.33 -17.49
N SER A 6 36.33 17.39 -17.06
CA SER A 6 37.73 17.33 -16.63
C SER A 6 37.93 16.92 -15.16
N ILE A 7 36.85 16.73 -14.40
CA ILE A 7 36.94 16.31 -12.99
C ILE A 7 37.33 14.83 -12.94
N ASP A 8 38.38 14.54 -12.18
CA ASP A 8 38.81 13.17 -11.95
C ASP A 8 37.69 12.37 -11.23
N ARG A 9 37.29 11.26 -11.85
CA ARG A 9 36.28 10.32 -11.34
C ARG A 9 36.50 9.92 -9.88
N ARG A 10 37.75 9.90 -9.39
CA ARG A 10 38.08 9.59 -7.99
C ARG A 10 37.41 10.55 -7.01
N TYR A 11 37.43 11.85 -7.29
CA TYR A 11 36.77 12.83 -6.43
C TYR A 11 35.25 12.69 -6.50
N ILE A 12 34.70 12.40 -7.68
CA ILE A 12 33.27 12.12 -7.85
C ILE A 12 32.87 10.92 -6.97
N PHE A 13 33.60 9.81 -7.02
CA PHE A 13 33.32 8.64 -6.18
C PHE A 13 33.48 8.92 -4.68
N VAL A 14 34.44 9.76 -4.28
CA VAL A 14 34.56 10.19 -2.87
C VAL A 14 33.35 11.02 -2.44
N PHE A 15 32.90 11.98 -3.26
CA PHE A 15 31.70 12.77 -2.94
C PHE A 15 30.44 11.91 -2.89
N VAL A 16 30.28 10.96 -3.81
CA VAL A 16 29.17 10.01 -3.78
C VAL A 16 29.24 9.13 -2.53
N ALA A 17 30.41 8.59 -2.19
CA ALA A 17 30.60 7.79 -0.98
C ALA A 17 30.25 8.59 0.28
N LEU A 18 30.75 9.81 0.40
CA LEU A 18 30.42 10.70 1.52
C LEU A 18 28.92 11.03 1.55
N ALA A 19 28.28 11.32 0.41
CA ALA A 19 26.86 11.63 0.34
C ALA A 19 25.96 10.47 0.79
N VAL A 20 26.41 9.22 0.65
CA VAL A 20 25.68 8.03 1.12
C VAL A 20 26.05 7.68 2.57
N THR A 21 27.33 7.76 2.94
CA THR A 21 27.81 7.40 4.29
C THR A 21 27.37 8.39 5.36
N ILE A 22 27.34 9.70 5.05
CA ILE A 22 26.99 10.73 6.04
C ILE A 22 25.55 10.56 6.56
N PRO A 23 24.50 10.40 5.72
CA PRO A 23 23.14 10.15 6.19
C PRO A 23 22.96 8.81 6.92
N LEU A 24 23.82 7.82 6.67
CA LEU A 24 23.80 6.53 7.38
C LEU A 24 24.36 6.65 8.80
N LEU A 25 25.37 7.50 9.01
CA LEU A 25 26.00 7.70 10.33
C LEU A 25 25.28 8.76 11.18
N ILE A 26 24.68 9.76 10.53
CA ILE A 26 23.97 10.85 11.19
C ILE A 26 22.48 10.61 11.06
N LYS A 27 21.81 10.30 12.17
CA LYS A 27 20.34 10.22 12.21
C LYS A 27 19.76 11.60 11.91
N PHE A 28 19.05 11.72 10.81
CA PHE A 28 18.42 12.96 10.37
C PHE A 28 16.91 12.82 10.56
N ASP A 29 16.37 13.43 11.62
CA ASP A 29 14.94 13.41 11.90
C ASP A 29 14.22 14.43 11.01
N LEU A 30 13.77 13.98 9.84
CA LEU A 30 12.90 14.77 8.98
C LEU A 30 11.47 14.71 9.50
N PRO A 31 10.81 15.87 9.74
CA PRO A 31 9.40 15.85 10.07
C PRO A 31 8.62 15.30 8.87
N VAL A 32 7.71 14.37 9.13
CA VAL A 32 6.74 13.86 8.15
C VAL A 32 5.40 14.55 8.43
N PRO A 33 5.12 15.71 7.81
CA PRO A 33 3.88 16.42 8.08
C PRO A 33 2.68 15.63 7.55
N VAL A 34 1.60 15.61 8.34
CA VAL A 34 0.34 15.00 7.91
C VAL A 34 -0.30 15.90 6.85
N THR A 35 -0.48 15.36 5.65
CA THR A 35 -1.15 16.08 4.56
C THR A 35 -2.68 16.06 4.73
N LYS A 36 -3.37 16.93 3.98
CA LYS A 36 -4.84 17.02 4.04
C LYS A 36 -5.51 15.71 3.59
N GLU A 37 -4.91 15.06 2.61
CA GLU A 37 -5.37 13.81 1.99
C GLU A 37 -5.28 12.66 2.99
N VAL A 38 -4.14 12.50 3.66
CA VAL A 38 -3.93 11.49 4.70
C VAL A 38 -4.92 11.70 5.85
N LYS A 39 -5.06 12.95 6.33
CA LYS A 39 -6.01 13.28 7.39
C LYS A 39 -7.46 13.03 6.97
N GLY A 40 -7.80 13.28 5.71
CA GLY A 40 -9.13 13.02 5.15
C GLY A 40 -9.48 11.53 5.17
N ILE A 41 -8.57 10.68 4.69
CA ILE A 41 -8.77 9.22 4.70
C ILE A 41 -8.89 8.71 6.15
N TYR A 42 -7.98 9.15 7.03
CA TYR A 42 -8.01 8.78 8.44
C TYR A 42 -9.36 9.12 9.08
N ASN A 43 -9.78 10.39 9.00
CA ASN A 43 -11.04 10.84 9.58
C ASN A 43 -12.25 10.13 8.97
N LYS A 44 -12.19 9.81 7.66
CA LYS A 44 -13.28 9.11 6.99
C LYS A 44 -13.45 7.70 7.56
N ILE A 45 -12.36 6.95 7.70
CA ILE A 45 -12.40 5.61 8.28
C ILE A 45 -12.83 5.67 9.76
N ASP A 46 -12.31 6.63 10.51
CA ASP A 46 -12.65 6.81 11.93
C ASP A 46 -14.14 7.16 12.14
N SER A 47 -14.75 7.85 11.17
CA SER A 47 -16.18 8.18 11.19
C SER A 47 -17.12 7.02 10.82
N LEU A 48 -16.60 5.91 10.29
CA LEU A 48 -17.44 4.79 9.88
C LEU A 48 -18.00 4.05 11.10
N PRO A 49 -19.27 3.62 11.06
CA PRO A 49 -19.80 2.72 12.08
C PRO A 49 -19.13 1.36 12.00
N GLU A 50 -19.15 0.63 13.11
CA GLU A 50 -18.76 -0.77 13.16
C GLU A 50 -19.54 -1.60 12.14
N GLY A 51 -18.86 -2.54 11.46
CA GLY A 51 -19.45 -3.36 10.40
C GLY A 51 -19.58 -2.65 9.04
N ALA A 52 -19.20 -1.38 8.92
CA ALA A 52 -19.08 -0.71 7.62
C ALA A 52 -18.08 -1.43 6.72
N HIS A 53 -18.24 -1.32 5.40
CA HIS A 53 -17.38 -1.97 4.42
C HIS A 53 -16.48 -0.96 3.72
N VAL A 54 -15.21 -1.31 3.53
CA VAL A 54 -14.23 -0.52 2.76
C VAL A 54 -13.58 -1.41 1.72
N LEU A 55 -13.52 -0.91 0.48
CA LEU A 55 -12.75 -1.51 -0.59
C LEU A 55 -11.33 -0.92 -0.59
N ILE A 56 -10.31 -1.78 -0.57
CA ILE A 56 -8.89 -1.39 -0.64
C ILE A 56 -8.26 -2.04 -1.87
N ALA A 57 -7.71 -1.21 -2.75
CA ALA A 57 -6.89 -1.66 -3.87
C ALA A 57 -5.42 -1.72 -3.45
N PHE A 58 -4.83 -2.91 -3.44
CA PHE A 58 -3.43 -3.16 -3.11
C PHE A 58 -2.60 -3.18 -4.39
N ASP A 59 -2.46 -2.02 -5.03
CA ASP A 59 -1.82 -1.86 -6.34
C ASP A 59 -0.33 -1.55 -6.22
N PHE A 60 0.41 -2.45 -5.58
CA PHE A 60 1.87 -2.38 -5.46
C PHE A 60 2.53 -3.72 -5.76
N ASP A 61 3.81 -3.69 -6.09
CA ASP A 61 4.60 -4.85 -6.48
C ASP A 61 5.88 -4.93 -5.63
N PRO A 62 6.73 -5.98 -5.80
CA PRO A 62 7.97 -6.09 -5.03
C PRO A 62 8.91 -4.88 -5.17
N ALA A 63 8.87 -4.14 -6.28
CA ALA A 63 9.74 -2.98 -6.50
C ALA A 63 9.32 -1.77 -5.65
N SER A 64 8.03 -1.65 -5.33
CA SER A 64 7.44 -0.58 -4.52
C SER A 64 7.02 -1.02 -3.11
N LYS A 65 7.25 -2.30 -2.76
CA LYS A 65 6.84 -2.91 -1.50
C LYS A 65 7.32 -2.16 -0.27
N GLU A 66 8.58 -1.75 -0.22
CA GLU A 66 9.16 -1.15 0.99
C GLU A 66 8.56 0.22 1.33
N GLU A 67 7.92 0.88 0.35
CA GLU A 67 7.17 2.12 0.56
C GLU A 67 5.69 1.84 0.84
N LEU A 68 5.05 0.99 0.04
CA LEU A 68 3.60 0.86 0.01
C LEU A 68 3.05 -0.20 0.99
N LEU A 69 3.82 -1.24 1.32
CA LEU A 69 3.39 -2.26 2.27
C LEU A 69 3.17 -1.69 3.69
N PRO A 70 4.08 -0.88 4.26
CA PRO A 70 3.84 -0.26 5.57
C PRO A 70 2.57 0.60 5.59
N MET A 71 2.27 1.31 4.50
CA MET A 71 1.06 2.11 4.37
C MET A 71 -0.20 1.24 4.32
N ALA A 72 -0.18 0.16 3.54
CA ALA A 72 -1.26 -0.81 3.47
C ALA A 72 -1.55 -1.45 4.84
N LEU A 73 -0.51 -1.84 5.57
CA LEU A 73 -0.63 -2.38 6.94
C LEU A 73 -1.22 -1.36 7.90
N ALA A 74 -0.76 -0.09 7.87
CA ALA A 74 -1.30 0.97 8.71
C ALA A 74 -2.81 1.18 8.48
N LEU A 75 -3.25 1.12 7.22
CA LEU A 75 -4.66 1.22 6.84
C LEU A 75 -5.47 0.03 7.35
N LEU A 76 -4.99 -1.20 7.13
CA LEU A 76 -5.62 -2.42 7.64
C LEU A 76 -5.75 -2.41 9.16
N HIS A 77 -4.69 -2.01 9.87
CA HIS A 77 -4.72 -1.84 11.32
C HIS A 77 -5.77 -0.82 11.77
N HIS A 78 -6.00 0.25 11.02
CA HIS A 78 -7.03 1.23 11.35
C HIS A 78 -8.43 0.64 11.16
N CYS A 79 -8.68 -0.01 10.02
CA CYS A 79 -9.96 -0.66 9.72
C CYS A 79 -10.30 -1.73 10.77
N PHE A 80 -9.39 -2.66 11.05
CA PHE A 80 -9.67 -3.77 11.95
C PHE A 80 -9.80 -3.34 13.42
N ARG A 81 -9.07 -2.32 13.88
CA ARG A 81 -9.28 -1.70 15.20
C ARG A 81 -10.68 -1.11 15.36
N LYS A 82 -11.29 -0.66 14.26
CA LYS A 82 -12.63 -0.08 14.23
C LYS A 82 -13.73 -1.08 13.89
N ASN A 83 -13.39 -2.37 13.75
CA ASN A 83 -14.30 -3.40 13.30
C ASN A 83 -14.97 -3.06 11.96
N VAL A 84 -14.22 -2.37 11.09
CA VAL A 84 -14.60 -2.11 9.69
C VAL A 84 -14.22 -3.33 8.86
N LYS A 85 -15.15 -3.79 8.04
CA LYS A 85 -14.97 -4.94 7.14
C LYS A 85 -14.19 -4.53 5.91
N VAL A 86 -13.21 -5.33 5.52
CA VAL A 86 -12.29 -5.00 4.42
C VAL A 86 -12.51 -5.92 3.23
N VAL A 87 -12.80 -5.33 2.08
CA VAL A 87 -12.77 -6.00 0.78
C VAL A 87 -11.47 -5.58 0.11
N GLY A 88 -10.55 -6.52 -0.11
CA GLY A 88 -9.29 -6.26 -0.80
C GLY A 88 -9.35 -6.67 -2.26
N MET A 89 -8.66 -5.93 -3.14
CA MET A 89 -8.44 -6.33 -4.53
C MET A 89 -7.08 -5.81 -5.03
N THR A 90 -6.65 -6.24 -6.21
CA THR A 90 -5.52 -5.61 -6.89
C THR A 90 -5.74 -5.61 -8.41
N LEU A 91 -5.35 -4.52 -9.05
CA LEU A 91 -5.26 -4.37 -10.50
C LEU A 91 -3.84 -4.65 -11.00
N ASN A 92 -2.90 -4.90 -10.08
CA ASN A 92 -1.52 -5.27 -10.39
C ASN A 92 -1.29 -6.78 -10.15
N PRO A 93 -0.96 -7.57 -11.19
CA PRO A 93 -0.73 -9.01 -11.02
C PRO A 93 0.42 -9.30 -10.05
N GLY A 94 1.45 -8.45 -10.01
CA GLY A 94 2.61 -8.58 -9.12
C GLY A 94 2.30 -8.33 -7.63
N GLY A 95 1.14 -7.71 -7.33
CA GLY A 95 0.71 -7.40 -5.98
C GLY A 95 -0.09 -8.49 -5.28
N THR A 96 -0.63 -9.45 -6.04
CA THR A 96 -1.61 -10.43 -5.53
C THR A 96 -1.16 -11.17 -4.27
N GLY A 97 0.06 -11.75 -4.29
CA GLY A 97 0.60 -12.48 -3.14
C GLY A 97 0.93 -11.58 -1.95
N LEU A 98 1.42 -10.36 -2.22
CA LEU A 98 1.75 -9.37 -1.18
C LEU A 98 0.47 -8.90 -0.47
N ALA A 99 -0.56 -8.57 -1.25
CA ALA A 99 -1.86 -8.14 -0.76
C ALA A 99 -2.55 -9.22 0.09
N ASN A 100 -2.57 -10.47 -0.42
CA ASN A 100 -3.16 -11.59 0.31
C ASN A 100 -2.47 -11.84 1.65
N SER A 101 -1.13 -11.75 1.68
CA SER A 101 -0.35 -11.90 2.91
C SER A 101 -0.64 -10.75 3.88
N ALA A 102 -0.64 -9.50 3.40
CA ALA A 102 -0.89 -8.33 4.24
C ALA A 102 -2.25 -8.35 4.92
N ILE A 103 -3.33 -8.62 4.17
CA ILE A 103 -4.70 -8.65 4.72
C ILE A 103 -4.89 -9.83 5.67
N THR A 104 -4.36 -11.01 5.32
CA THR A 104 -4.50 -12.22 6.13
C THR A 104 -3.71 -12.13 7.42
N ASP A 105 -2.45 -11.70 7.37
CA ASP A 105 -1.61 -11.63 8.57
C ASP A 105 -2.04 -10.52 9.50
N THR A 106 -2.49 -9.38 8.97
CA THR A 106 -3.09 -8.34 9.81
C THR A 106 -4.44 -8.79 10.37
N GLY A 107 -5.27 -9.48 9.58
CA GLY A 107 -6.55 -10.03 10.05
C GLY A 107 -6.38 -10.97 11.25
N LYS A 108 -5.40 -11.89 11.16
CA LYS A 108 -5.03 -12.81 12.26
C LYS A 108 -4.66 -12.07 13.55
N GLN A 109 -3.94 -10.95 13.44
CA GLN A 109 -3.53 -10.16 14.62
C GLN A 109 -4.72 -9.54 15.37
N TYR A 110 -5.86 -9.35 14.69
CA TYR A 110 -7.09 -8.79 15.25
C TYR A 110 -8.20 -9.83 15.39
N GLU A 111 -7.84 -11.13 15.30
CA GLU A 111 -8.79 -12.25 15.38
C GLU A 111 -9.96 -12.13 14.38
N LYS A 112 -9.69 -11.56 13.21
CA LYS A 112 -10.67 -11.36 12.14
C LYS A 112 -10.84 -12.63 11.30
N ILE A 113 -12.08 -12.91 10.93
CA ILE A 113 -12.47 -14.11 10.20
C ILE A 113 -12.58 -13.81 8.70
N GLN A 114 -11.83 -14.56 7.88
CA GLN A 114 -11.95 -14.48 6.43
C GLN A 114 -13.36 -14.90 5.98
N GLY A 115 -13.97 -14.13 5.09
CA GLY A 115 -15.35 -14.33 4.64
C GLY A 115 -16.40 -13.60 5.48
N GLU A 116 -16.06 -13.17 6.70
CA GLU A 116 -16.97 -12.42 7.57
C GLU A 116 -16.50 -10.98 7.80
N ASP A 117 -15.24 -10.81 8.20
CA ASP A 117 -14.61 -9.52 8.50
C ASP A 117 -13.78 -9.00 7.32
N TYR A 118 -13.19 -9.90 6.54
CA TYR A 118 -12.44 -9.50 5.36
C TYR A 118 -12.50 -10.54 4.25
N VAL A 119 -12.37 -10.08 3.00
CA VAL A 119 -12.21 -10.93 1.82
C VAL A 119 -11.16 -10.31 0.90
N PHE A 120 -10.46 -11.16 0.13
CA PHE A 120 -9.54 -10.70 -0.90
C PHE A 120 -10.01 -11.24 -2.26
N LEU A 121 -10.32 -10.34 -3.19
CA LEU A 121 -10.84 -10.66 -4.52
C LEU A 121 -9.72 -11.03 -5.51
N GLY A 122 -8.47 -10.73 -5.17
CA GLY A 122 -7.33 -11.01 -6.04
C GLY A 122 -7.20 -10.08 -7.24
N TYR A 123 -6.42 -10.55 -8.22
CA TYR A 123 -6.23 -9.90 -9.51
C TYR A 123 -7.16 -10.51 -10.56
N LYS A 124 -7.72 -9.64 -11.43
CA LYS A 124 -8.43 -10.06 -12.64
C LYS A 124 -7.90 -9.29 -13.86
N THR A 125 -7.72 -10.01 -14.96
CA THR A 125 -7.22 -9.44 -16.22
C THR A 125 -8.21 -8.44 -16.82
N GLY A 126 -7.67 -7.39 -17.45
CA GLY A 126 -8.46 -6.35 -18.11
C GLY A 126 -8.88 -5.27 -17.12
N VAL A 127 -7.91 -4.52 -16.60
CA VAL A 127 -8.06 -3.47 -15.58
C VAL A 127 -9.30 -2.59 -15.81
N GLU A 128 -9.42 -2.00 -17.00
CA GLU A 128 -10.56 -1.15 -17.36
C GLU A 128 -11.89 -1.92 -17.33
N LEU A 129 -11.91 -3.14 -17.87
CA LEU A 129 -13.09 -3.99 -17.89
C LEU A 129 -13.51 -4.41 -16.47
N VAL A 130 -12.55 -4.66 -15.57
CA VAL A 130 -12.82 -4.93 -14.15
C VAL A 130 -13.50 -3.71 -13.52
N MET A 131 -12.97 -2.51 -13.74
CA MET A 131 -13.57 -1.28 -13.19
C MET A 131 -14.98 -1.01 -13.74
N ILE A 132 -15.21 -1.20 -15.05
CA ILE A 132 -16.54 -1.05 -15.66
C ILE A 132 -17.51 -2.07 -15.07
N ASN A 133 -17.12 -3.34 -15.02
CA ASN A 133 -17.97 -4.41 -14.48
C ASN A 133 -18.27 -4.18 -12.99
N MET A 134 -17.32 -3.68 -12.20
CA MET A 134 -17.57 -3.32 -10.80
C MET A 134 -18.56 -2.17 -10.64
N GLY A 135 -18.55 -1.21 -11.56
CA GLY A 135 -19.53 -0.11 -11.60
C GLY A 135 -20.94 -0.59 -11.90
N GLU A 136 -21.10 -1.67 -12.67
CA GLU A 136 -22.40 -2.30 -12.92
C GLU A 136 -22.80 -3.26 -11.79
N ASN A 137 -21.93 -4.22 -11.47
CA ASN A 137 -22.13 -5.23 -10.44
C ASN A 137 -20.81 -5.90 -10.03
N ILE A 138 -20.40 -5.76 -8.77
CA ILE A 138 -19.17 -6.40 -8.26
C ILE A 138 -19.15 -7.92 -8.45
N TYR A 139 -20.30 -8.61 -8.43
CA TYR A 139 -20.37 -10.05 -8.65
C TYR A 139 -20.11 -10.46 -10.10
N SER A 140 -20.35 -9.58 -11.08
CA SER A 140 -19.96 -9.83 -12.47
C SER A 140 -18.44 -9.69 -12.65
N ALA A 141 -17.85 -8.74 -11.91
CA ALA A 141 -16.41 -8.54 -11.87
C ALA A 141 -15.70 -9.68 -11.11
N PHE A 142 -16.21 -10.09 -9.95
CA PHE A 142 -15.60 -11.12 -9.10
C PHE A 142 -16.66 -12.13 -8.65
N PRO A 143 -16.84 -13.24 -9.40
CA PRO A 143 -17.81 -14.28 -9.03
C PRO A 143 -17.43 -15.04 -7.76
N LYS A 144 -16.12 -15.06 -7.45
CA LYS A 144 -15.54 -15.71 -6.27
C LYS A 144 -14.37 -14.87 -5.78
N ASP A 145 -14.10 -14.95 -4.49
CA ASP A 145 -12.86 -14.49 -3.88
C ASP A 145 -11.66 -15.37 -4.27
N PHE A 146 -10.46 -14.85 -3.98
CA PHE A 146 -9.15 -15.42 -4.34
C PHE A 146 -8.77 -16.64 -3.49
#